data_AF-A0A966M9R1-F1
#
_entry.id   AF-A0A966M9R1-F1
#
_cell.length_a   1.000
_cell.length_b   1.000
_cell.length_c   1.000
_cell.angle_alpha   90.00
_cell.angle_beta   90.00
_cell.angle_gamma   90.00
#
_symmetry.space_group_name_H-M   'P 1'
#
loop_
_entity.id
_entity.type
_entity.pdbx_description
1 polymer ?
#
loop_
_entity_poly.entity_id
_entity_poly.type
_entity_poly.pdbx_seq_one_letter_code
_entity_poly.pdbx_strand_id
1 'polypeptide(L)' 'MNAPLKAALQPVSIYSPKHFPVYMDYSATTPIDQRVVDKMLPYLREQFGNAASRSHAFGWRP' A
#
# COMPACT_ATOMS: atom_id res chain seq x y z
N MET A 1 15.11 15.91 1.04
CA MET A 1 14.84 16.14 -0.40
C MET A 1 15.76 15.22 -1.19
N ASN A 2 15.21 14.57 -2.22
CA ASN A 2 15.84 13.65 -3.19
C ASN A 2 15.70 12.15 -2.87
N ALA A 3 14.47 11.63 -2.97
CA ALA A 3 14.28 10.25 -3.40
C ALA A 3 14.59 10.18 -4.91
N PRO A 4 15.47 9.28 -5.39
CA PRO A 4 15.82 9.21 -6.79
C PRO A 4 14.58 8.88 -7.64
N LEU A 5 14.42 9.64 -8.73
CA LEU A 5 13.36 9.54 -9.71
C LEU A 5 13.24 8.10 -10.23
N LYS A 6 12.03 7.53 -10.07
CA LYS A 6 11.51 6.32 -10.74
C LYS A 6 12.57 5.38 -11.30
N ALA A 7 13.12 4.51 -10.46
CA ALA A 7 13.48 3.19 -10.97
C ALA A 7 12.17 2.54 -11.43
N ALA A 8 11.97 2.46 -12.75
CA ALA A 8 10.88 1.68 -13.31
C ALA A 8 10.94 0.28 -12.65
N LEU A 9 9.87 -0.12 -11.96
CA LEU A 9 9.71 -1.48 -11.46
C LEU A 9 9.69 -2.38 -12.69
N GLN A 10 10.88 -2.87 -13.06
CA GLN A 10 11.04 -3.87 -14.09
C GLN A 10 10.18 -5.08 -13.67
N PRO A 11 9.40 -5.70 -14.57
CA PRO A 11 8.72 -6.93 -14.23
C PRO A 11 9.78 -7.93 -13.78
N VAL A 12 9.72 -8.32 -12.51
CA VAL A 12 10.69 -9.24 -11.93
C VAL A 12 10.51 -10.55 -12.67
N SER A 13 11.45 -10.85 -13.57
CA SER A 13 11.53 -12.16 -14.22
C SER A 13 11.71 -13.19 -13.10
N ILE A 14 10.66 -13.98 -12.87
CA ILE A 14 10.63 -15.04 -11.85
C ILE A 14 11.68 -16.15 -12.09
N TYR A 15 12.48 -16.05 -13.16
CA TYR A 15 13.52 -16.99 -13.54
C TYR A 15 14.95 -16.39 -13.50
N SER A 16 15.18 -15.23 -12.86
CA SER A 16 16.53 -14.68 -12.62
C SER A 16 17.04 -15.07 -11.22
N PRO A 17 18.22 -15.69 -11.05
CA PRO A 17 18.70 -16.15 -9.74
C PRO A 17 19.32 -15.01 -8.94
N LYS A 18 18.60 -13.90 -8.76
CA LYS A 18 18.85 -12.99 -7.65
C LYS A 18 18.11 -13.57 -6.45
N HIS A 19 18.84 -14.31 -5.62
CA HIS A 19 18.32 -14.89 -4.38
C HIS A 19 17.90 -13.75 -3.44
N PHE A 20 16.65 -13.34 -3.51
CA PHE A 20 16.02 -12.59 -2.44
C PHE A 20 15.89 -13.51 -1.22
N PRO A 21 16.03 -12.98 0.01
CA PRO A 21 15.83 -13.79 1.20
C PRO A 21 14.42 -14.38 1.19
N VAL A 22 14.30 -15.67 1.50
CA VAL A 22 12.99 -16.32 1.68
C VAL A 22 12.39 -15.80 2.99
N TYR A 23 11.22 -15.16 2.91
CA TYR A 23 10.52 -14.66 4.09
C TYR A 23 9.73 -15.79 4.76
N MET A 24 10.24 -16.29 5.89
CA MET A 24 9.64 -17.40 6.67
C MET A 24 9.14 -16.97 8.07
N ASP A 25 8.86 -15.68 8.27
CA ASP A 25 8.41 -15.12 9.56
C ASP A 25 7.01 -14.52 9.48
N TYR A 26 6.04 -15.32 9.00
CA TYR A 26 4.62 -14.92 8.97
C TYR A 26 4.00 -14.78 10.38
N SER A 27 4.66 -15.31 11.41
CA SER A 27 4.31 -15.12 12.82
C SER A 27 4.53 -13.68 13.28
N ALA A 28 5.54 -12.98 12.76
CA ALA A 28 5.77 -11.58 13.08
C ALA A 28 4.76 -10.68 12.37
N THR A 29 4.63 -10.81 11.04
CA THR A 29 3.67 -10.06 10.23
C THR A 29 3.52 -10.67 8.84
N THR A 30 2.59 -10.16 8.04
CA THR A 30 2.27 -10.70 6.71
C THR A 30 2.25 -9.60 5.65
N PRO A 31 2.66 -9.88 4.40
CA PRO A 31 2.42 -8.96 3.29
C PRO A 31 0.92 -8.70 3.11
N ILE A 32 0.54 -7.44 2.89
CA ILE A 32 -0.85 -7.08 2.65
C ILE A 32 -1.27 -7.59 1.27
N ASP A 33 -2.40 -8.30 1.19
CA ASP A 33 -3.01 -8.72 -0.07
C ASP A 33 -3.34 -7.49 -0.93
N GLN A 34 -3.04 -7.55 -2.23
CA GLN A 34 -3.27 -6.43 -3.15
C GLN A 34 -4.72 -5.92 -3.11
N ARG A 35 -5.70 -6.81 -2.93
CA ARG A 35 -7.13 -6.45 -2.84
C ARG A 35 -7.43 -5.59 -1.62
N VAL A 36 -6.68 -5.80 -0.53
CA VAL A 36 -6.80 -4.97 0.68
C VAL A 36 -6.22 -3.60 0.42
N VAL A 37 -5.05 -3.51 -0.21
CA VAL A 37 -4.45 -2.23 -0.62
C VAL A 37 -5.41 -1.44 -1.52
N ASP A 38 -5.97 -2.09 -2.54
CA ASP A 38 -6.88 -1.46 -3.50
C ASP A 38 -8.15 -0.91 -2.82
N LYS A 39 -8.63 -1.55 -1.75
CA LYS A 39 -9.77 -1.08 -0.96
C LYS A 39 -9.42 0.01 0.04
N MET A 40 -8.20 0.02 0.56
CA MET A 40 -7.72 1.03 1.51
C MET A 40 -7.32 2.33 0.83
N LEU A 41 -6.75 2.26 -0.38
CA LEU A 41 -6.15 3.41 -1.06
C LEU A 41 -7.10 4.60 -1.24
N PRO A 42 -8.40 4.42 -1.56
CA PRO A 42 -9.36 5.52 -1.67
C PRO A 42 -9.46 6.37 -0.41
N TYR A 43 -9.31 5.76 0.77
CA TYR A 43 -9.40 6.42 2.07
C TYR A 43 -8.15 7.17 2.48
N LEU A 44 -7.03 6.88 1.84
CA LEU A 44 -5.76 7.56 2.09
C LEU A 44 -5.52 8.72 1.13
N ARG A 45 -6.15 8.70 -0.05
CA ARG A 45 -5.91 9.70 -1.11
C ARG A 45 -7.09 10.63 -1.31
N GLU A 46 -8.26 10.10 -1.61
CA GLU A 46 -9.43 10.90 -2.03
C GLU A 46 -10.45 11.13 -0.90
N GLN A 47 -10.65 10.13 -0.02
CA GLN A 47 -11.63 10.12 1.07
C GLN A 47 -10.96 10.14 2.45
N PHE A 48 -10.06 11.10 2.65
CA PHE A 48 -9.21 11.24 3.85
C PHE A 48 -9.93 11.81 5.09
N GLY A 49 -11.27 11.81 5.08
CA GLY A 49 -12.07 12.44 6.12
C GLY A 49 -11.92 11.79 7.50
N ASN A 50 -11.98 12.59 8.55
CA ASN A 50 -12.11 12.07 9.91
C ASN A 50 -13.57 11.66 10.16
N ALA A 51 -13.79 10.40 10.51
CA ALA A 51 -15.11 9.85 10.83
C ALA A 51 -15.81 10.57 12.01
N ALA A 52 -15.08 11.24 12.89
CA ALA A 52 -15.65 12.04 13.98
C ALA A 52 -16.23 13.39 13.52
N SER A 53 -15.88 13.87 12.32
CA SER A 53 -16.31 15.17 11.81
C SER A 53 -17.72 15.14 11.24
N ARG A 54 -18.72 15.45 12.07
CA ARG A 54 -20.14 15.39 11.70
C ARG A 54 -20.70 16.65 11.05
N SER A 55 -19.94 17.74 10.97
CA SER A 55 -20.42 19.05 10.49
C SER A 55 -20.15 19.32 9.01
N HIS A 56 -19.38 18.48 8.33
CA HIS A 56 -18.98 18.74 6.94
C HIS A 56 -18.87 17.46 6.11
N ALA A 57 -19.07 17.60 4.80
CA ALA A 57 -19.13 16.49 3.85
C ALA A 57 -17.91 15.56 3.87
N PHE A 58 -16.71 16.06 4.21
CA PHE A 58 -15.52 15.21 4.32
C PHE A 58 -15.65 14.10 5.37
N GLY A 59 -16.37 14.30 6.48
CA GLY A 59 -16.57 13.26 7.50
C GLY A 59 -17.88 12.49 7.34
N TRP A 60 -18.69 12.82 6.33
CA TRP A 60 -19.94 12.12 6.02
C TRP A 60 -19.75 10.99 5.01
N ARG A 61 -18.67 11.04 4.22
CA ARG A 61 -18.33 9.96 3.29
C ARG A 61 -17.67 8.82 4.08
N PRO A 62 -18.19 7.59 3.98
CA PRO A 62 -17.68 6.42 4.68
C PRO A 62 -16.39 5.95 4.06
#